data_AF-A1RT20-F1
#
_entry.id   AF-A1RT20-F1
#
_cell.length_a   1.000
_cell.length_b   1.000
_cell.length_c   1.000
_cell.angle_alpha   90.00
_cell.angle_beta   90.00
_cell.angle_gamma   90.00
#
_symmetry.space_group_name_H-M   'P 1'
#
loop_
_entity.id
_entity.type
_entity.pdbx_description
1 polymer ?
#
loop_
_entity_poly.entity_id
_entity_poly.type
_entity_poly.pdbx_seq_one_letter_code
_entity_poly.pdbx_strand_id
1 'polypeptide(L)' 'MSVDIRVLAKLVASKVGEEPVDLDKILESIGVEMSWIDKITLVQNMEDIEAVYHAVSGKILIRRINH' A
#
# COMPACT_ATOMS: atom_id res chain seq x y z
N MET A 1 -14.15 14.97 -2.38
CA MET A 1 -13.17 14.85 -3.49
C MET A 1 -12.65 13.43 -3.48
N SER A 2 -12.88 12.64 -4.52
CA SER A 2 -12.23 11.32 -4.61
C SER A 2 -10.78 11.54 -5.02
N VAL A 3 -9.84 11.21 -4.14
CA VAL A 3 -8.43 11.11 -4.53
C VAL A 3 -8.34 10.06 -5.64
N ASP A 4 -7.71 10.40 -6.77
CA ASP A 4 -7.49 9.42 -7.84
C ASP A 4 -6.60 8.30 -7.28
N ILE A 5 -7.13 7.07 -7.28
CA ILE A 5 -6.48 5.88 -6.71
C ILE A 5 -5.09 5.65 -7.29
N ARG A 6 -4.85 6.06 -8.55
CA ARG A 6 -3.55 5.95 -9.22
C ARG A 6 -2.52 6.93 -8.66
N VAL A 7 -2.96 8.13 -8.27
CA VAL A 7 -2.10 9.12 -7.61
C VAL A 7 -1.72 8.61 -6.22
N LEU A 8 -2.70 8.05 -5.50
CA LEU A 8 -2.45 7.46 -4.19
C LEU A 8 -1.50 6.26 -4.28
N ALA A 9 -1.68 5.38 -5.27
CA ALA A 9 -0.79 4.23 -5.50
C ALA A 9 0.67 4.67 -5.69
N LYS A 10 0.92 5.69 -6.52
CA LYS A 10 2.27 6.25 -6.72
C LYS A 10 2.85 6.85 -5.44
N LEU A 11 2.03 7.59 -4.68
CA LEU A 11 2.45 8.18 -3.41
C LEU A 11 2.84 7.10 -2.40
N VAL A 12 2.00 6.07 -2.23
CA VAL A 12 2.27 4.96 -1.32
C VAL A 12 3.51 4.19 -1.76
N ALA A 13 3.63 3.84 -3.05
CA ALA A 13 4.82 3.16 -3.58
C ALA A 13 6.12 3.96 -3.34
N SER A 14 6.07 5.30 -3.42
CA SER A 14 7.23 6.16 -3.12
C SER A 14 7.69 6.11 -1.65
N LYS A 15 6.85 5.61 -0.74
CA LYS A 15 7.17 5.44 0.69
C LYS A 15 7.68 4.02 1.01
N VAL A 16 7.62 3.10 0.06
CA VAL A 16 8.13 1.74 0.22
C VAL A 16 9.63 1.72 -0.05
N GLY A 17 10.40 1.40 1.00
CA GLY A 17 11.85 1.20 0.94
C GLY A 17 12.24 -0.23 0.57
N GLU A 18 13.43 -0.66 1.02
CA GLU A 18 13.96 -2.01 0.77
C GLU A 18 13.25 -3.08 1.62
N GLU A 19 12.94 -2.74 2.87
CA GLU A 19 12.28 -3.64 3.81
C GLU A 19 10.76 -3.68 3.62
N PRO A 20 10.12 -4.86 3.81
CA PRO A 20 8.66 -4.96 3.82
C PRO A 20 8.03 -4.05 4.88
N VAL A 21 6.98 -3.35 4.50
CA VAL A 21 6.31 -2.36 5.35
C VAL A 21 4.81 -2.61 5.39
N ASP A 22 4.21 -2.31 6.54
CA ASP A 22 2.77 -2.37 6.75
C ASP A 22 2.06 -1.25 5.97
N LEU A 23 1.18 -1.62 5.04
CA LEU A 23 0.41 -0.67 4.23
C LEU A 23 -0.37 0.33 5.12
N ASP A 24 -0.93 -0.15 6.24
CA ASP A 24 -1.76 0.68 7.11
C ASP A 24 -0.94 1.79 7.77
N LYS A 25 0.32 1.51 8.12
CA LYS A 25 1.24 2.53 8.65
C LYS A 25 1.54 3.62 7.63
N ILE A 26 1.70 3.25 6.36
CA ILE A 26 1.95 4.24 5.31
C ILE A 26 0.71 5.10 5.12
N LEU A 27 -0.47 4.49 5.00
CA LEU A 27 -1.74 5.20 4.84
C LEU A 27 -2.01 6.15 6.01
N GLU A 28 -1.80 5.70 7.24
CA GLU A 28 -1.90 6.53 8.45
C GLU A 28 -0.92 7.72 8.41
N SER A 29 0.33 7.49 8.00
CA SER A 29 1.35 8.56 7.91
C SER A 29 1.00 9.67 6.91
N ILE A 30 0.13 9.40 5.95
CA ILE A 30 -0.36 10.37 4.96
C ILE A 30 -1.80 10.82 5.23
N GLY A 31 -2.37 10.46 6.39
CA GLY A 31 -3.71 10.88 6.81
C GLY A 31 -4.84 10.25 5.99
N VAL A 32 -4.62 9.06 5.43
CA VAL A 32 -5.58 8.35 4.60
C VAL A 32 -6.15 7.16 5.36
N GLU A 33 -7.47 7.13 5.52
CA GLU A 33 -8.20 5.96 6.02
C GLU A 33 -8.96 5.32 4.85
N MET A 34 -8.88 4.00 4.74
CA MET A 34 -9.46 3.25 3.62
C MET A 34 -10.07 1.94 4.10
N SER A 35 -11.16 1.53 3.44
CA SER A 35 -11.74 0.22 3.66
C SER A 35 -10.81 -0.89 3.17
N TRP A 36 -11.06 -2.12 3.61
CA TRP A 36 -10.28 -3.27 3.14
C TRP A 36 -10.30 -3.42 1.61
N ILE A 37 -11.47 -3.28 0.99
CA ILE A 37 -11.60 -3.44 -0.47
C ILE A 37 -10.83 -2.36 -1.21
N ASP A 38 -10.84 -1.12 -0.72
CA ASP A 38 -10.11 -0.02 -1.34
C ASP A 38 -8.59 -0.21 -1.22
N LYS A 39 -8.10 -0.81 -0.12
CA LYS A 39 -6.69 -1.20 0.04
C LYS A 39 -6.29 -2.23 -1.01
N ILE A 40 -7.15 -3.20 -1.32
CA ILE A 40 -6.89 -4.18 -2.39
C ILE A 40 -6.83 -3.47 -3.75
N THR A 41 -7.79 -2.60 -4.05
CA THR A 41 -7.78 -1.81 -5.30
C THR A 41 -6.53 -0.93 -5.41
N LEU A 42 -6.13 -0.30 -4.31
CA LEU A 42 -4.92 0.51 -4.23
C LEU A 42 -3.68 -0.31 -4.60
N VAL A 43 -3.50 -1.47 -3.96
CA VAL A 43 -2.38 -2.39 -4.22
C VAL A 43 -2.36 -2.87 -5.67
N GLN A 44 -3.52 -3.18 -6.25
CA GLN A 44 -3.63 -3.57 -7.67
C GLN A 44 -3.18 -2.49 -8.66
N ASN A 45 -3.14 -1.22 -8.22
CA ASN A 45 -2.67 -0.08 -9.01
C ASN A 45 -1.21 0.31 -8.72
N MET A 46 -0.50 -0.43 -7.84
CA MET A 46 0.92 -0.20 -7.59
C MET A 46 1.78 -1.03 -8.53
N GLU A 47 2.58 -0.36 -9.35
CA GLU A 47 3.62 -0.98 -10.16
C GLU A 47 4.86 -1.26 -9.29
N ASP A 48 5.59 -2.34 -9.60
CA ASP A 48 6.83 -2.76 -8.92
C ASP A 48 6.71 -3.00 -7.39
N ILE A 49 5.50 -3.25 -6.90
CA ILE A 49 5.23 -3.56 -5.49
C ILE A 49 4.59 -4.95 -5.38
N GLU A 50 5.17 -5.80 -4.53
CA GLU A 50 4.51 -7.03 -4.07
C GLU A 50 3.75 -6.70 -2.80
N ALA A 51 2.53 -7.24 -2.70
CA ALA A 51 1.74 -7.19 -1.50
C ALA A 51 1.39 -8.61 -1.03
N VAL A 52 1.63 -8.87 0.25
CA VAL A 52 1.34 -10.15 0.89
C VAL A 52 0.42 -9.93 2.08
N TYR A 53 -0.62 -10.74 2.18
CA TYR A 53 -1.47 -10.78 3.36
C TYR A 53 -0.80 -11.60 4.48
N HIS A 54 -0.49 -10.94 5.60
CA HIS A 54 0.03 -11.60 6.78
C HIS A 54 -1.12 -12.03 7.70
N ALA A 55 -1.52 -13.29 7.57
CA ALA A 55 -2.73 -13.85 8.22
C ALA A 55 -2.73 -13.77 9.75
N VAL A 56 -1.56 -13.81 10.39
CA VAL A 56 -1.45 -13.74 11.86
C VAL A 56 -1.78 -12.34 12.38
N SER A 57 -1.33 -11.30 11.69
CA SER A 57 -1.58 -9.91 12.12
C SER A 57 -2.77 -9.26 11.42
N GLY A 58 -3.33 -9.89 10.38
CA GLY A 58 -4.40 -9.32 9.56
C GLY A 58 -3.94 -8.13 8.70
N LYS A 59 -2.64 -8.02 8.40
CA LYS A 59 -2.06 -6.85 7.72
C LYS A 59 -1.67 -7.14 6.29
N ILE A 60 -1.65 -6.10 5.47
CA ILE A 60 -1.04 -6.15 4.15
C ILE A 60 0.38 -5.62 4.27
N LEU A 61 1.35 -6.49 4.02
CA LEU A 61 2.76 -6.12 3.94
C LEU A 61 3.08 -5.85 2.47
N ILE A 62 3.71 -4.72 2.19
CA ILE A 62 4.14 -4.33 0.85
C ILE A 62 5.65 -4.19 0.78
N ARG A 63 6.25 -4.58 -0.34
CA ARG A 63 7.68 -4.44 -0.60
C ARG A 63 7.93 -4.20 -2.09
N ARG A 64 9.08 -3.64 -2.46
CA ARG A 64 9.47 -3.51 -3.87
C ARG A 64 9.85 -4.87 -4.46
N ILE A 65 9.44 -5.10 -5.70
CA ILE A 65 9.89 -6.22 -6.53
C ILE A 65 10.87 -5.63 -7.54
N ASN A 66 12.13 -6.07 -7.48
CA ASN A 66 13.26 -5.64 -8.30
C ASN A 66 13.95 -4.34 -7.83
N HIS A 67 15.26 -4.48 -7.54
CA HIS A 67 16.27 -3.42 -7.64
C HIS A 67 17.02 -3.62 -8.95
#